data_AF-A0A382U6I0-F1
#
_entry.id   AF-A0A382U6I0-F1
#
_cell.length_a   1.000
_cell.length_b   1.000
_cell.length_c   1.000
_cell.angle_alpha   90.00
_cell.angle_beta   90.00
_cell.angle_gamma   90.00
#
_symmetry.space_group_name_H-M   'P 1'
#
loop_
_entity.id
_entity.type
_entity.pdbx_description
1 polymer ?
#
loop_
_entity_poly.entity_id
_entity_poly.type
_entity_poly.pdbx_seq_one_letter_code
_entity_poly.pdbx_strand_id
1 'polypeptide(L)'
;MSTSSLKTQQAVTRDASGLRRYQDVMVGSRSIATTLYFEWCSWLAPIPGAFGLMMRKIFWPKLFNWCGAGVMFGANMVLRHPGKIRIGDNVVLSEGVLLDARNSTEATAIRIGDDVILANNTMISCKEGTVEIGNRTGIGAYTVIQSAQHCPVSIGEDAVLGPRCY
;
A
#
# COMPACT_ATOMS: atom_id res chain seq x y z
N MET A 1 34.46 6.27 3.98
CA MET A 1 33.36 6.91 3.22
C MET A 1 32.78 5.83 2.32
N SER A 2 31.50 5.44 2.32
CA SER A 2 30.27 6.07 2.80
C SER A 2 29.27 4.99 3.22
N THR A 3 28.60 5.25 4.34
CA THR A 3 27.53 4.51 5.02
C THR A 3 26.28 4.30 4.16
N SER A 4 25.90 3.03 3.88
CA SER A 4 24.72 2.70 3.06
C SER A 4 23.75 1.69 3.71
N SER A 5 23.73 1.53 5.03
CA SER A 5 22.90 0.49 5.70
C SER A 5 21.97 0.98 6.82
N LEU A 6 21.80 2.29 7.02
CA LEU A 6 21.15 2.82 8.24
C LEU A 6 19.91 3.71 8.04
N LYS A 7 19.28 3.78 6.87
CA LYS A 7 18.11 4.66 6.67
C LYS A 7 16.86 4.23 7.46
N THR A 8 16.64 2.93 7.69
CA THR A 8 15.44 2.46 8.42
C THR A 8 15.60 2.53 9.94
N GLN A 9 16.80 2.29 10.46
CA GLN A 9 17.09 2.41 11.90
C GLN A 9 17.13 3.89 12.32
N GLN A 10 17.78 4.79 11.55
CA GLN A 10 17.90 6.20 11.92
C GLN A 10 16.57 6.98 11.92
N ALA A 11 15.57 6.57 11.13
CA ALA A 11 14.23 7.14 11.19
C ALA A 11 13.50 6.79 12.51
N VAL A 12 13.86 5.66 13.13
CA VAL A 12 13.33 5.22 14.43
C VAL A 12 14.10 5.85 15.59
N THR A 13 15.35 6.32 15.39
CA THR A 13 16.23 6.78 16.48
C THR A 13 16.35 8.30 16.65
N ARG A 14 15.90 9.15 15.71
CA ARG A 14 16.01 10.62 15.87
C ARG A 14 14.93 11.21 16.78
N ASP A 15 15.34 12.06 17.73
CA ASP A 15 14.52 12.80 18.70
C ASP A 15 13.30 13.49 18.06
N ALA A 16 12.17 12.79 18.03
CA ALA A 16 10.86 13.32 17.68
C ALA A 16 9.82 12.53 18.47
N SER A 17 8.76 13.20 18.94
CA SER A 17 7.66 12.58 19.69
C SER A 17 7.13 11.35 18.95
N GLY A 18 6.85 10.25 19.66
CA GLY A 18 6.49 8.95 19.03
C GLY A 18 5.36 9.02 18.00
N LEU A 19 4.43 9.96 18.19
CA LEU A 19 3.37 10.32 17.24
C LEU A 19 3.92 10.78 15.88
N ARG A 20 4.97 11.63 15.87
CA ARG A 20 5.58 12.14 14.63
C ARG A 20 6.28 11.02 13.85
N ARG A 21 6.95 10.09 14.53
CA ARG A 21 7.55 8.91 13.89
C ARG A 21 6.50 8.01 13.26
N TYR A 22 5.39 7.79 13.96
CA TYR A 22 4.28 7.00 13.43
C TYR A 22 3.63 7.66 12.21
N GLN A 23 3.42 8.97 12.26
CA GLN A 23 2.90 9.75 11.13
C GLN A 23 3.83 9.68 9.91
N ASP A 24 5.14 9.82 10.12
CA ASP A 24 6.11 9.81 9.03
C ASP A 24 6.33 8.39 8.43
N VAL A 25 6.04 7.31 9.17
CA VAL A 25 6.27 5.91 8.72
C VAL A 25 5.01 5.20 8.22
N MET A 26 3.85 5.46 8.83
CA MET A 26 2.59 4.77 8.49
C MET A 26 1.66 5.67 7.67
N VAL A 27 1.47 6.92 8.09
CA VAL A 27 0.47 7.82 7.48
C VAL A 27 1.04 8.51 6.23
N GLY A 28 2.32 8.88 6.25
CA GLY A 28 2.97 9.63 5.18
C GLY A 28 2.51 11.08 5.05
N SER A 29 1.75 11.58 6.04
CA SER A 29 1.26 12.95 6.12
C SER A 29 1.36 13.44 7.57
N ARG A 30 1.72 14.71 7.73
CA ARG A 30 1.85 15.37 9.04
C ARG A 30 0.51 15.90 9.59
N SER A 31 -0.58 15.68 8.86
CA SER A 31 -1.92 16.12 9.29
C SER A 31 -2.48 15.16 10.34
N ILE A 32 -2.85 15.73 11.50
CA ILE A 32 -3.52 15.01 12.60
C ILE A 32 -4.86 14.44 12.12
N ALA A 33 -5.60 15.16 11.27
CA ALA A 33 -6.87 14.68 10.72
C ALA A 33 -6.68 13.44 9.85
N THR A 34 -5.64 13.41 9.01
CA THR A 34 -5.30 12.24 8.19
C THR A 34 -4.89 11.06 9.07
N THR A 35 -4.19 11.34 10.17
CA THR A 35 -3.79 10.31 11.15
C THR A 35 -5.02 9.71 11.84
N LEU A 36 -5.92 10.54 12.36
CA LEU A 36 -7.15 10.08 13.00
C LEU A 36 -8.05 9.29 12.03
N TYR A 37 -8.14 9.75 10.78
CA TYR A 37 -8.91 9.03 9.75
C TYR A 37 -8.26 7.69 9.39
N PHE A 38 -6.94 7.64 9.31
CA PHE A 38 -6.18 6.41 9.11
C PHE A 38 -6.37 5.42 10.27
N GLU A 39 -6.30 5.88 11.52
CA GLU A 39 -6.58 5.06 12.71
C GLU A 39 -7.99 4.50 12.70
N TRP A 40 -8.98 5.34 12.38
CA TRP A 40 -10.37 4.92 12.25
C TRP A 40 -10.53 3.80 11.19
N CYS A 41 -9.92 3.98 10.03
CA CYS A 41 -9.95 2.96 8.97
C CYS A 41 -9.18 1.69 9.35
N SER A 42 -8.07 1.82 10.07
CA SER A 42 -7.27 0.69 10.57
C SER A 42 -8.04 -0.13 11.60
N TRP A 43 -8.85 0.52 12.44
CA TRP A 43 -9.73 -0.16 13.38
C TRP A 43 -10.85 -0.95 12.68
N LEU A 44 -11.26 -0.54 11.47
CA LEU A 44 -12.20 -1.28 10.62
C LEU A 44 -11.52 -2.41 9.81
N ALA A 45 -10.19 -2.44 9.71
CA ALA A 45 -9.44 -3.43 8.95
C ALA A 45 -9.71 -4.90 9.39
N PRO A 46 -9.74 -5.24 10.69
CA PRO A 46 -9.90 -6.63 11.11
C PRO A 46 -11.35 -7.14 11.08
N ILE A 47 -12.35 -6.27 10.89
CA ILE A 47 -13.76 -6.68 10.96
C ILE A 47 -14.06 -7.66 9.81
N PRO A 48 -14.37 -8.94 10.09
CA PRO A 48 -14.67 -9.91 9.05
C PRO A 48 -16.11 -9.75 8.53
N GLY A 49 -16.40 -10.41 7.42
CA GLY A 49 -17.75 -10.50 6.85
C GLY A 49 -18.17 -9.34 5.96
N ALA A 50 -19.40 -9.43 5.43
CA ALA A 50 -19.96 -8.50 4.45
C ALA A 50 -20.08 -7.06 4.98
N PHE A 51 -20.38 -6.90 6.28
CA PHE A 51 -20.45 -5.59 6.91
C PHE A 51 -19.07 -4.89 6.93
N GLY A 52 -18.03 -5.61 7.32
CA GLY A 52 -16.65 -5.09 7.28
C GLY A 52 -16.23 -4.71 5.86
N LEU A 53 -16.55 -5.55 4.88
CA LEU A 53 -16.30 -5.26 3.46
C LEU A 53 -16.99 -3.98 2.99
N MET A 54 -18.27 -3.80 3.35
CA MET A 54 -19.03 -2.59 3.00
C MET A 54 -18.44 -1.33 3.63
N MET A 55 -18.10 -1.37 4.93
CA MET A 55 -17.48 -0.25 5.63
C MET A 55 -16.14 0.13 4.99
N ARG A 56 -15.29 -0.85 4.72
CA ARG A 56 -14.01 -0.60 4.03
C ARG A 56 -14.22 -0.01 2.65
N LYS A 57 -15.17 -0.52 1.87
CA LYS A 57 -15.51 0.02 0.54
C LYS A 57 -15.95 1.49 0.58
N ILE A 58 -16.58 1.95 1.66
CA ILE A 58 -17.04 3.35 1.79
C ILE A 58 -15.94 4.28 2.30
N PHE A 59 -15.18 3.86 3.31
CA PHE A 59 -14.20 4.73 3.97
C PHE A 59 -12.81 4.67 3.33
N TRP A 60 -12.33 3.49 2.93
CA TRP A 60 -10.95 3.34 2.48
C TRP A 60 -10.59 4.07 1.19
N PRO A 61 -11.48 4.25 0.19
CA PRO A 61 -11.17 5.01 -1.02
C PRO A 61 -10.61 6.41 -0.74
N LYS A 62 -11.05 7.07 0.35
CA LYS A 62 -10.60 8.41 0.74
C LYS A 62 -9.18 8.47 1.31
N LEU A 63 -8.58 7.32 1.67
CA LEU A 63 -7.18 7.27 2.12
C LEU A 63 -6.20 7.32 0.97
N PHE A 64 -6.62 6.83 -0.20
CA PHE A 64 -5.77 6.71 -1.38
C PHE A 64 -5.72 8.03 -2.14
N ASN A 65 -4.66 8.22 -2.93
CA ASN A 65 -4.56 9.39 -3.82
C ASN A 65 -5.70 9.37 -4.85
N TRP A 66 -5.96 8.19 -5.38
CA TRP A 66 -7.05 7.94 -6.30
C TRP A 66 -7.46 6.47 -6.21
N CYS A 67 -8.76 6.23 -6.17
CA CYS A 67 -9.37 4.91 -6.08
C CYS A 67 -10.54 4.87 -7.06
N GLY A 68 -10.50 3.91 -7.97
CA GLY A 68 -11.56 3.67 -8.94
C GLY A 68 -12.86 3.13 -8.34
N ALA A 69 -13.84 2.92 -9.20
CA ALA A 69 -15.10 2.25 -8.88
C ALA A 69 -14.89 0.73 -8.80
N GLY A 70 -15.77 0.02 -8.08
CA GLY A 70 -15.74 -1.44 -8.03
C GLY A 70 -14.61 -2.05 -7.19
N VAL A 71 -13.78 -1.24 -6.51
CA VAL A 71 -12.67 -1.75 -5.69
C VAL A 71 -13.18 -2.50 -4.45
N MET A 72 -12.59 -3.67 -4.19
CA MET A 72 -12.86 -4.50 -3.02
C MET A 72 -11.64 -4.55 -2.10
N PHE A 73 -11.86 -4.32 -0.80
CA PHE A 73 -10.82 -4.32 0.22
C PHE A 73 -11.03 -5.46 1.23
N GLY A 74 -10.10 -6.40 1.25
CA GLY A 74 -10.05 -7.53 2.16
C GLY A 74 -9.83 -7.12 3.61
N ALA A 75 -9.99 -8.08 4.52
CA ALA A 75 -9.68 -7.86 5.93
C ALA A 75 -8.15 -7.78 6.16
N ASN A 76 -7.75 -7.23 7.31
CA ASN A 76 -6.36 -7.26 7.79
C ASN A 76 -5.31 -6.68 6.81
N MET A 77 -5.71 -5.82 5.88
CA MET A 77 -4.78 -5.15 5.00
C MET A 77 -3.92 -4.14 5.78
N VAL A 78 -2.67 -4.01 5.35
CA VAL A 78 -1.71 -3.07 5.94
C VAL A 78 -1.34 -2.03 4.90
N LEU A 79 -1.66 -0.77 5.19
CA LEU A 79 -1.37 0.35 4.31
C LEU A 79 -0.28 1.22 4.94
N ARG A 80 0.74 1.59 4.17
CA ARG A 80 1.71 2.61 4.54
C ARG A 80 1.80 3.66 3.45
N HIS A 81 1.66 4.92 3.84
CA HIS A 81 1.61 6.08 2.95
C HIS A 81 0.50 5.94 1.88
N PRO A 82 -0.77 5.69 2.28
CA PRO A 82 -1.85 5.41 1.33
C PRO A 82 -2.10 6.55 0.34
N GLY A 83 -1.84 7.81 0.75
CA GLY A 83 -1.94 8.98 -0.12
C GLY A 83 -0.96 9.01 -1.30
N LYS A 84 -0.07 8.02 -1.44
CA LYS A 84 0.83 7.83 -2.60
C LYS A 84 0.48 6.63 -3.46
N ILE A 85 -0.66 6.00 -3.19
CA ILE A 85 -1.13 4.82 -3.92
C ILE A 85 -2.27 5.25 -4.82
N ARG A 86 -2.24 4.77 -6.06
CA ARG A 86 -3.30 4.92 -7.05
C ARG A 86 -3.84 3.55 -7.43
N ILE A 87 -5.15 3.39 -7.35
CA ILE A 87 -5.85 2.12 -7.59
C ILE A 87 -6.90 2.31 -8.69
N GLY A 88 -6.81 1.50 -9.74
CA GLY A 88 -7.75 1.35 -10.86
C GLY A 88 -9.20 1.05 -10.49
N ASP A 89 -10.01 0.88 -11.54
CA ASP A 89 -11.35 0.35 -11.46
C ASP A 89 -11.33 -1.19 -11.31
N ASN A 90 -12.36 -1.74 -10.66
CA ASN A 90 -12.58 -3.18 -10.48
C ASN A 90 -11.40 -3.95 -9.85
N VAL A 91 -10.63 -3.30 -8.99
CA VAL A 91 -9.49 -3.94 -8.31
C VAL A 91 -9.95 -4.75 -7.10
N VAL A 92 -9.46 -5.98 -6.98
CA VAL A 92 -9.71 -6.85 -5.82
C VAL A 92 -8.45 -6.97 -5.00
N LEU A 93 -8.47 -6.42 -3.79
CA LEU A 93 -7.41 -6.53 -2.80
C LEU A 93 -7.86 -7.52 -1.74
N SER A 94 -7.27 -8.72 -1.72
CA SER A 94 -7.71 -9.78 -0.81
C SER A 94 -7.18 -9.60 0.63
N GLU A 95 -7.41 -10.59 1.49
CA GLU A 95 -7.05 -10.51 2.90
C GLU A 95 -5.52 -10.39 3.11
N GLY A 96 -5.11 -9.54 4.05
CA GLY A 96 -3.71 -9.47 4.49
C GLY A 96 -2.76 -8.85 3.48
N VAL A 97 -3.27 -8.19 2.43
CA VAL A 97 -2.44 -7.48 1.46
C VAL A 97 -1.72 -6.31 2.14
N LEU A 98 -0.41 -6.21 1.91
CA LEU A 98 0.44 -5.14 2.41
C LEU A 98 0.86 -4.22 1.27
N LEU A 99 0.44 -2.95 1.32
CA LEU A 99 0.85 -1.91 0.38
C LEU A 99 1.70 -0.88 1.10
N ASP A 100 2.98 -0.82 0.75
CA ASP A 100 3.95 0.09 1.36
C ASP A 100 4.50 1.05 0.30
N ALA A 101 3.99 2.28 0.29
CA ALA A 101 4.27 3.30 -0.72
C ALA A 101 5.31 4.33 -0.24
N ARG A 102 6.32 3.90 0.53
CA ARG A 102 7.37 4.78 1.04
C ARG A 102 8.29 5.27 -0.07
N ASN A 103 8.01 6.47 -0.54
CA ASN A 103 8.86 7.21 -1.47
C ASN A 103 8.94 8.67 -1.00
N SER A 104 10.14 9.26 -0.98
CA SER A 104 10.36 10.66 -0.57
C SER A 104 10.22 11.65 -1.73
N THR A 105 10.43 11.20 -2.96
CA THR A 105 10.53 12.05 -4.16
C THR A 105 9.25 12.00 -4.98
N GLU A 106 8.67 10.80 -5.16
CA GLU A 106 7.51 10.63 -6.04
C GLU A 106 6.19 10.92 -5.34
N ALA A 107 5.27 11.54 -6.08
CA ALA A 107 3.91 11.78 -5.62
C ALA A 107 3.06 10.49 -5.61
N THR A 108 3.33 9.57 -6.53
CA THR A 108 2.67 8.26 -6.61
C THR A 108 3.73 7.17 -6.68
N ALA A 109 3.84 6.37 -5.63
CA ALA A 109 4.84 5.30 -5.56
C ALA A 109 4.31 3.96 -6.05
N ILE A 110 3.01 3.69 -5.84
CA ILE A 110 2.36 2.46 -6.29
C ILE A 110 1.21 2.84 -7.22
N ARG A 111 1.21 2.29 -8.42
CA ARG A 111 0.11 2.37 -9.38
C ARG A 111 -0.42 0.98 -9.66
N ILE A 112 -1.70 0.77 -9.41
CA ILE A 112 -2.43 -0.44 -9.76
C ILE A 112 -3.42 -0.05 -10.85
N GLY A 113 -3.35 -0.72 -12.01
CA GLY A 113 -4.27 -0.55 -13.12
C GLY A 113 -5.66 -1.10 -12.85
N ASP A 114 -6.45 -1.18 -13.91
CA ASP A 114 -7.84 -1.64 -13.88
C ASP A 114 -7.94 -3.16 -13.97
N ASP A 115 -8.99 -3.74 -13.39
CA ASP A 115 -9.27 -5.19 -13.40
C ASP A 115 -8.11 -6.03 -12.83
N VAL A 116 -7.49 -5.55 -11.75
CA VAL A 116 -6.36 -6.22 -11.08
C VAL A 116 -6.82 -7.02 -9.87
N ILE A 117 -6.28 -8.22 -9.69
CA ILE A 117 -6.53 -9.06 -8.52
C ILE A 117 -5.23 -9.27 -7.75
N LEU A 118 -5.18 -8.79 -6.51
CA LEU A 118 -4.15 -9.15 -5.54
C LEU A 118 -4.70 -10.20 -4.60
N ALA A 119 -4.16 -11.42 -4.67
CA ALA A 119 -4.55 -12.51 -3.79
C ALA A 119 -4.02 -12.33 -2.36
N ASN A 120 -4.41 -13.24 -1.48
CA ASN A 120 -4.15 -13.16 -0.04
C ASN A 120 -2.66 -12.99 0.27
N ASN A 121 -2.36 -12.16 1.27
CA ASN A 121 -1.01 -11.95 1.80
C ASN A 121 0.03 -11.50 0.74
N THR A 122 -0.43 -10.88 -0.35
CA THR A 122 0.48 -10.25 -1.32
C THR A 122 1.11 -9.01 -0.69
N MET A 123 2.41 -8.83 -0.90
CA MET A 123 3.17 -7.70 -0.38
C MET A 123 3.74 -6.86 -1.52
N ILE A 124 3.32 -5.60 -1.62
CA ILE A 124 3.92 -4.62 -2.54
C ILE A 124 4.66 -3.59 -1.70
N SER A 125 5.98 -3.54 -1.83
CA SER A 125 6.82 -2.63 -1.04
C SER A 125 7.72 -1.77 -1.92
N CYS A 126 7.51 -0.47 -1.81
CA CYS A 126 8.37 0.57 -2.37
C CYS A 126 9.23 1.16 -1.26
N LYS A 127 10.55 1.17 -1.46
CA LYS A 127 11.52 1.88 -0.62
C LYS A 127 12.36 2.79 -1.49
N GLU A 128 11.91 4.03 -1.66
CA GLU A 128 12.53 5.01 -2.57
C GLU A 128 12.46 4.60 -4.07
N GLY A 129 11.53 3.74 -4.46
CA GLY A 129 11.27 3.36 -5.85
C GLY A 129 9.78 3.42 -6.21
N THR A 130 9.43 2.93 -7.40
CA THR A 130 8.06 2.88 -7.90
C THR A 130 7.68 1.46 -8.33
N VAL A 131 6.41 1.10 -8.12
CA VAL A 131 5.81 -0.14 -8.61
C VAL A 131 4.61 0.20 -9.47
N GLU A 132 4.59 -0.31 -10.68
CA GLU A 132 3.47 -0.19 -11.61
C GLU A 132 2.95 -1.56 -11.99
N ILE A 133 1.65 -1.78 -11.77
CA ILE A 133 0.95 -3.00 -12.13
C ILE A 133 -0.04 -2.66 -13.24
N GLY A 134 0.15 -3.26 -14.41
CA GLY A 134 -0.70 -3.08 -15.58
C GLY A 134 -2.12 -3.62 -15.39
N ASN A 135 -2.98 -3.27 -16.34
CA ASN A 135 -4.38 -3.68 -16.35
C ASN A 135 -4.53 -5.20 -16.55
N ARG A 136 -5.64 -5.76 -16.07
CA ARG A 136 -6.01 -7.17 -16.25
C ARG A 136 -4.94 -8.13 -15.73
N THR A 137 -4.36 -7.81 -14.58
CA THR A 137 -3.29 -8.60 -13.99
C THR A 137 -3.73 -9.35 -12.74
N GLY A 138 -3.20 -10.56 -12.56
CA GLY A 138 -3.44 -11.39 -11.39
C GLY A 138 -2.15 -11.63 -10.62
N ILE A 139 -2.12 -11.26 -9.34
CA ILE A 139 -0.98 -11.52 -8.45
C ILE A 139 -1.37 -12.62 -7.47
N GLY A 140 -0.71 -13.77 -7.60
CA GLY A 140 -0.97 -14.94 -6.76
C GLY A 140 -0.62 -14.72 -5.29
N ALA A 141 -1.20 -15.55 -4.42
CA ALA A 141 -1.09 -15.38 -2.97
C ALA A 141 0.36 -15.50 -2.48
N TYR A 142 0.70 -14.77 -1.43
CA TYR A 142 2.05 -14.71 -0.84
C TYR A 142 3.15 -14.21 -1.79
N THR A 143 2.78 -13.56 -2.88
CA THR A 143 3.77 -12.94 -3.77
C THR A 143 4.30 -11.66 -3.16
N VAL A 144 5.60 -11.43 -3.30
CA VAL A 144 6.25 -10.20 -2.87
C VAL A 144 6.71 -9.46 -4.12
N ILE A 145 6.39 -8.18 -4.22
CA ILE A 145 6.88 -7.29 -5.26
C ILE A 145 7.59 -6.15 -4.54
N GLN A 146 8.90 -6.07 -4.72
CA GLN A 146 9.71 -5.08 -4.04
C GLN A 146 10.46 -4.19 -5.03
N SER A 147 10.30 -2.89 -4.86
CA SER A 147 11.12 -1.87 -5.51
C SER A 147 11.96 -1.15 -4.46
N ALA A 148 13.26 -1.06 -4.70
CA ALA A 148 14.21 -0.40 -3.80
C ALA A 148 15.25 0.41 -4.58
N GLN A 149 15.85 1.40 -3.93
CA GLN A 149 17.00 2.15 -4.44
C GLN A 149 16.75 2.84 -5.80
N HIS A 150 15.58 3.46 -5.99
CA HIS A 150 15.21 4.12 -7.25
C HIS A 150 15.13 3.17 -8.46
N CYS A 151 15.04 1.86 -8.26
CA CYS A 151 14.83 0.90 -9.34
C CYS A 151 13.33 0.63 -9.54
N PRO A 152 12.71 1.11 -10.63
CA PRO A 152 11.29 0.90 -10.88
C PRO A 152 11.01 -0.56 -11.22
N VAL A 153 9.91 -1.10 -10.69
CA VAL A 153 9.39 -2.43 -11.06
C VAL A 153 8.09 -2.22 -11.81
N SER A 154 7.98 -2.79 -13.01
CA SER A 154 6.75 -2.76 -13.79
C SER A 154 6.32 -4.18 -14.15
N ILE A 155 5.02 -4.43 -13.99
CA ILE A 155 4.35 -5.64 -14.46
C ILE A 155 3.45 -5.20 -15.60
N GLY A 156 3.65 -5.80 -16.78
CA GLY A 156 2.86 -5.50 -17.97
C GLY A 156 1.39 -5.87 -17.82
N GLU A 157 0.57 -5.44 -18.77
CA GLU A 157 -0.84 -5.81 -18.85
C GLU A 157 -1.01 -7.30 -19.19
N ASP A 158 -2.17 -7.87 -18.85
CA ASP A 158 -2.54 -9.27 -19.17
C ASP A 158 -1.56 -10.32 -18.59
N ALA A 159 -0.91 -9.99 -17.48
CA ALA A 159 0.04 -10.86 -16.81
C ALA A 159 -0.56 -11.54 -15.58
N VAL A 160 -0.15 -12.80 -15.35
CA VAL A 160 -0.47 -13.53 -14.13
C VAL A 160 0.82 -13.97 -13.47
N LEU A 161 1.03 -13.54 -12.23
CA LEU A 161 2.06 -14.07 -11.35
C LEU A 161 1.49 -15.23 -10.54
N GLY A 162 2.22 -16.34 -10.54
CA GLY A 162 1.90 -17.47 -9.68
C GLY A 162 1.96 -17.12 -8.19
N PRO A 163 1.44 -17.99 -7.32
CA PRO A 163 1.59 -17.79 -5.88
C PRO A 163 3.06 -17.94 -5.46
N ARG A 164 3.46 -17.19 -4.41
CA ARG A 164 4.79 -17.23 -3.79
C ARG A 164 5.95 -16.81 -4.72
N CYS A 165 5.69 -15.88 -5.64
CA CYS A 165 6.74 -15.23 -6.42
C CYS A 165 7.45 -14.12 -5.60
N TYR A 166 8.66 -13.74 -6.01
CA TYR A 166 9.44 -12.64 -5.44
C TYR A 166 10.05 -11.79 -6.55
#